data_AF-A0A8E2ITP2-F1
#
_entry.id   AF-A0A8E2ITP2-F1
#
_cell.length_a   1.000
_cell.length_b   1.000
_cell.length_c   1.000
_cell.angle_alpha   90.00
_cell.angle_beta   90.00
_cell.angle_gamma   90.00
#
_symmetry.space_group_name_H-M   'P 1'
#
loop_
_entity.id
_entity.type
_entity.pdbx_description
1 polymer ?
#
loop_
_entity_poly.entity_id
_entity_poly.type
_entity_poly.pdbx_seq_one_letter_code
_entity_poly.pdbx_strand_id
1 'polypeptide(L)'
;MFDFALLPPEVNSARMYTGAGSGSLRTAAASWQLLAAELHSAASMYRSVVTDLTTMQWTGPSSMSMAAAVIPYVDWLTVTAEQA
;
A
#
# COMPACT_ATOMS: atom_id res chain seq x y z
N MET A 1 -1.03 -5.30 33.02
CA MET A 1 -0.32 -6.40 32.35
C MET A 1 -1.23 -7.62 32.39
N PHE A 2 -1.58 -8.19 31.24
CA PHE A 2 -2.29 -9.47 31.20
C PHE A 2 -1.27 -10.57 31.45
N ASP A 3 -1.49 -11.40 32.47
CA ASP A 3 -0.71 -12.59 32.70
C ASP A 3 -1.57 -13.83 32.41
N PHE A 4 -1.32 -14.45 31.26
CA PHE A 4 -2.03 -15.65 30.84
C PHE A 4 -1.59 -16.89 31.64
N ALA A 5 -0.43 -16.86 32.31
CA ALA A 5 0.07 -17.98 33.11
C ALA A 5 -0.70 -18.17 34.43
N LEU A 6 -1.42 -17.14 34.89
CA LEU A 6 -2.30 -17.20 36.06
C LEU A 6 -3.66 -17.86 35.75
N LEU A 7 -3.98 -18.11 34.48
CA LEU A 7 -5.22 -18.77 34.07
C LEU A 7 -4.99 -20.28 33.89
N PRO A 8 -5.93 -21.13 34.31
CA PRO A 8 -5.81 -22.57 34.07
C PRO A 8 -5.85 -22.87 32.56
N PRO A 9 -5.21 -23.95 32.10
CA PRO A 9 -5.02 -24.24 30.68
C PRO A 9 -6.33 -24.35 29.90
N GLU A 10 -7.42 -24.76 30.54
CA GLU A 10 -8.77 -24.86 29.96
C GLU A 10 -9.26 -23.49 29.47
N VAL A 11 -8.97 -22.42 30.21
CA VAL A 11 -9.42 -21.05 29.86
C VAL A 11 -8.64 -20.52 28.66
N ASN A 12 -7.32 -20.67 28.66
CA ASN A 12 -6.50 -20.23 27.54
C ASN A 12 -6.77 -21.06 26.28
N SER A 13 -6.95 -22.38 26.44
CA SER A 13 -7.28 -23.28 25.34
C SER A 13 -8.65 -22.96 24.76
N ALA A 14 -9.68 -22.76 25.59
CA ALA A 14 -11.01 -22.39 25.11
C ALA A 14 -10.98 -21.08 24.32
N ARG A 15 -10.21 -20.08 24.75
CA ARG A 15 -10.03 -18.81 24.02
C ARG A 15 -9.31 -19.00 22.68
N MET A 16 -8.33 -19.91 22.62
CA MET A 16 -7.55 -20.16 21.40
C MET A 16 -8.32 -20.97 20.35
N TYR A 17 -9.08 -21.98 20.79
CA TYR A 17 -9.78 -22.92 19.90
C TYR A 17 -11.20 -22.49 19.52
N THR A 18 -11.66 -21.35 20.01
CA THR A 18 -12.97 -20.76 19.63
C THR A 18 -12.77 -19.46 18.86
N GLY A 19 -13.79 -19.04 18.11
CA GLY A 19 -13.78 -17.79 17.32
C GLY A 19 -13.70 -18.02 15.81
N ALA A 20 -13.66 -16.91 15.06
CA ALA A 20 -13.77 -16.90 13.59
C ALA A 20 -12.50 -17.36 12.84
N GLY A 21 -11.41 -17.66 13.55
CA GLY A 21 -10.12 -17.99 12.95
C GLY A 21 -9.48 -16.83 12.19
N SER A 22 -8.44 -17.11 11.40
CA SER A 22 -7.65 -16.09 10.70
C SER A 22 -8.17 -15.75 9.29
N GLY A 23 -9.39 -16.18 8.94
CA GLY A 23 -9.94 -16.02 7.59
C GLY A 23 -10.00 -14.55 7.16
N SER A 24 -10.56 -13.69 8.01
CA SER A 24 -10.63 -12.24 7.76
C SER A 24 -9.27 -11.58 7.64
N LEU A 25 -8.28 -12.02 8.45
CA LEU A 25 -6.91 -11.51 8.38
C LEU A 25 -6.24 -11.88 7.05
N ARG A 26 -6.47 -13.09 6.53
CA ARG A 26 -5.95 -13.48 5.22
C ARG A 26 -6.60 -12.70 4.09
N THR A 27 -7.92 -12.46 4.16
CA THR A 27 -8.61 -11.62 3.19
C THR A 27 -8.08 -10.19 3.21
N ALA A 28 -7.91 -9.61 4.41
CA ALA A 28 -7.32 -8.28 4.56
C ALA A 28 -5.90 -8.20 3.97
N ALA A 29 -5.06 -9.21 4.24
CA ALA A 29 -3.72 -9.28 3.68
C ALA A 29 -3.73 -9.31 2.14
N ALA A 30 -4.62 -10.09 1.53
CA ALA A 30 -4.79 -10.10 0.07
C ALA A 30 -5.26 -8.73 -0.46
N SER A 31 -6.19 -8.07 0.22
CA SER A 31 -6.64 -6.73 -0.16
C SER A 31 -5.53 -5.68 -0.09
N TRP A 32 -4.67 -5.73 0.93
CA TRP A 32 -3.50 -4.86 1.04
C TRP A 32 -2.48 -5.09 -0.07
N GLN A 33 -2.20 -6.35 -0.42
CA GLN A 33 -1.33 -6.68 -1.55
C GLN A 33 -1.86 -6.16 -2.89
N LEU A 34 -3.19 -6.25 -3.11
CA LEU A 34 -3.81 -5.69 -4.29
C LEU A 34 -3.69 -4.16 -4.32
N LEU A 35 -3.91 -3.49 -3.18
CA LEU A 35 -3.74 -2.04 -3.09
C LEU A 35 -2.30 -1.63 -3.40
N ALA A 36 -1.30 -2.34 -2.86
CA ALA A 36 0.11 -2.09 -3.18
C ALA A 36 0.39 -2.20 -4.68
N ALA A 37 -0.12 -3.25 -5.33
CA ALA A 37 0.04 -3.47 -6.77
C ALA A 37 -0.59 -2.34 -7.61
N GLU A 38 -1.81 -1.92 -7.27
CA GLU A 38 -2.49 -0.84 -7.98
C GLU A 38 -1.80 0.52 -7.79
N LEU A 39 -1.28 0.82 -6.58
CA LEU A 39 -0.50 2.03 -6.33
C LEU A 39 0.80 2.05 -7.16
N HIS A 40 1.49 0.90 -7.28
CA HIS A 40 2.70 0.80 -8.09
C HIS A 40 2.41 0.93 -9.60
N SER A 41 1.30 0.34 -10.06
CA SER A 41 0.78 0.50 -11.43
C SER A 41 0.48 1.96 -11.75
N ALA A 42 -0.24 2.65 -10.84
CA ALA A 42 -0.52 4.07 -10.97
C ALA A 42 0.76 4.91 -11.04
N ALA A 43 1.71 4.71 -10.12
CA ALA A 43 3.00 5.40 -10.15
C ALA A 43 3.73 5.22 -11.48
N SER A 44 3.73 4.01 -12.03
CA SER A 44 4.34 3.69 -13.32
C SER A 44 3.64 4.41 -14.49
N MET A 45 2.30 4.45 -14.49
CA MET A 45 1.52 5.21 -15.46
C MET A 45 1.84 6.71 -15.44
N TYR A 46 1.90 7.32 -14.26
CA TYR A 46 2.27 8.72 -14.12
C TYR A 46 3.67 9.00 -14.66
N ARG A 47 4.66 8.16 -14.34
CA ARG A 47 6.02 8.30 -14.88
C ARG A 47 6.05 8.21 -16.41
N SER A 48 5.26 7.31 -17.00
CA SER A 48 5.15 7.19 -18.46
C SER A 48 4.61 8.48 -19.08
N VAL A 49 3.47 8.99 -18.58
CA VAL A 49 2.85 10.21 -19.11
C VAL A 49 3.76 11.43 -18.93
N VAL A 50 4.47 11.54 -17.80
CA VAL A 50 5.43 12.63 -17.56
C VAL A 50 6.63 12.53 -18.48
N THR A 51 7.10 11.32 -18.79
CA THR A 51 8.17 11.08 -19.76
C THR A 51 7.72 11.54 -21.15
N ASP A 52 6.53 11.14 -21.60
CA ASP A 52 6.00 11.55 -22.90
C ASP A 52 5.83 13.09 -22.97
N LEU A 53 5.30 13.70 -21.91
CA LEU A 53 5.13 15.15 -21.76
C LEU A 53 6.46 15.92 -21.90
N THR A 54 7.55 15.38 -21.35
CA THR A 54 8.85 16.07 -21.30
C THR A 54 9.79 15.72 -22.45
N THR A 55 9.54 14.63 -23.17
CA THR A 55 10.43 14.15 -24.25
C THR A 55 9.88 14.37 -25.66
N MET A 56 8.57 14.57 -25.82
CA MET A 56 7.94 14.79 -27.12
C MET A 56 7.86 16.29 -27.50
N GLN A 57 6.76 16.73 -28.11
CA GLN A 57 6.63 18.07 -28.69
C GLN A 57 6.54 19.21 -27.64
N TRP A 58 6.34 18.89 -26.36
CA TRP A 58 6.04 19.85 -25.29
C TRP A 58 7.25 20.07 -24.38
N THR A 59 8.39 20.51 -24.90
CA THR A 59 9.64 20.71 -24.12
C THR A 59 9.78 22.11 -23.51
N GLY A 60 8.71 22.91 -23.47
CA GLY A 60 8.72 24.29 -22.97
C GLY A 60 8.65 24.41 -21.43
N PRO A 61 8.86 25.62 -20.88
CA PRO A 61 8.86 25.86 -19.42
C PRO A 61 7.59 25.39 -18.70
N SER A 62 6.42 25.52 -19.32
CA SER A 62 5.16 25.06 -18.74
C SER A 62 5.10 23.54 -18.56
N SER A 63 5.65 22.78 -19.49
CA SER A 63 5.71 21.32 -19.40
C SER A 63 6.66 20.87 -18.29
N MET A 64 7.84 21.50 -18.20
CA MET A 64 8.77 21.24 -17.09
C MET A 64 8.15 21.60 -15.72
N SER A 65 7.40 22.71 -15.65
CA SER A 65 6.70 23.08 -14.42
C SER A 65 5.66 22.04 -14.01
N MET A 66 4.92 21.47 -14.97
CA MET A 66 3.96 20.40 -14.70
C MET A 66 4.67 19.10 -14.25
N ALA A 67 5.76 18.73 -14.93
CA ALA A 67 6.56 17.56 -14.58
C ALA A 67 7.15 17.68 -13.16
N ALA A 68 7.59 18.87 -12.74
CA ALA A 68 8.06 19.10 -11.37
C ALA A 68 6.93 19.00 -10.33
N ALA A 69 5.73 19.50 -10.67
CA ALA A 69 4.61 19.54 -9.74
C ALA A 69 4.06 18.16 -9.36
N VAL A 70 4.21 17.15 -10.22
CA VAL A 70 3.66 15.80 -9.97
C VAL A 70 4.59 14.89 -9.17
N ILE A 71 5.88 15.24 -9.03
CA ILE A 71 6.88 14.42 -8.33
C ILE A 71 6.43 14.00 -6.93
N PRO A 72 5.96 14.91 -6.04
CA PRO A 72 5.59 14.52 -4.67
C PRO A 72 4.44 13.51 -4.62
N TYR A 73 3.56 13.53 -5.62
CA TYR A 73 2.44 12.60 -5.71
C TYR A 73 2.89 11.21 -6.17
N VAL A 74 3.80 11.13 -7.16
CA VAL A 74 4.39 9.85 -7.60
C VAL A 74 5.23 9.22 -6.49
N ASP A 75 5.94 10.02 -5.71
CA ASP A 75 6.69 9.57 -4.54
C ASP A 75 5.75 9.02 -3.48
N TRP A 76 4.65 9.72 -3.18
CA TRP A 76 3.63 9.25 -2.25
C TRP A 76 3.01 7.92 -2.70
N LEU A 77 2.67 7.77 -3.99
CA LEU A 77 2.16 6.50 -4.54
C LEU A 77 3.17 5.37 -4.33
N THR A 78 4.44 5.62 -4.59
CA THR A 78 5.50 4.61 -4.49
C THR A 78 5.73 4.20 -3.04
N VAL A 79 5.90 5.15 -2.12
CA VAL A 79 6.15 4.88 -0.70
C VAL A 79 4.93 4.22 -0.04
N THR A 80 3.72 4.66 -0.38
CA THR A 80 2.50 4.06 0.18
C THR A 80 2.30 2.63 -0.31
N ALA A 81 2.65 2.34 -1.56
CA ALA A 81 2.65 0.97 -2.08
C ALA A 81 3.58 0.05 -1.29
N GLU A 82 4.75 0.54 -0.85
CA GLU A 82 5.72 -0.23 -0.06
C GLU A 82 5.28 -0.46 1.39
N GLN A 83 4.37 0.36 1.91
CA GLN A 83 3.84 0.25 3.27
C GLN A 83 2.54 -0.56 3.37
N ALA A 84 1.90 -0.85 2.23
CA ALA A 84 0.69 -1.65 2.12
C ALA A 84 1.00 -3.14 2.20
#